data_AF-A0A3C0JEU3-F1
#
_entry.id   AF-A0A3C0JEU3-F1
#
_cell.length_a   1.000
_cell.length_b   1.000
_cell.length_c   1.000
_cell.angle_alpha   90.00
_cell.angle_beta   90.00
_cell.angle_gamma   90.00
#
_symmetry.space_group_name_H-M   'P 1'
#
loop_
_entity.id
_entity.type
_entity.pdbx_description
1 polymer ?
#
loop_
_entity_poly.entity_id
_entity_poly.type
_entity_poly.pdbx_seq_one_letter_code
_entity_poly.pdbx_strand_id
1 'polypeptide(L)'
;MYKETNKRSIVKGITWRLVATTTTIVIVYVFFDRLDLAIAAGAIETTLKIGLFWLHERAWFKVRWGKKRIEPFNLWFTGLPLSGKTTIADKVYDELEKIDIPLERIDSKDIRDLIPDIGYEREDRNRHMHRIGNLICTLQNNSISTVASFVSPYKESRRAIRDMVKNNVIVYVKADVETCKSRDYKGAYAKALAGEFKNFPGVDEVYEEPQRAEIVINTETTSVDEAASLIVKYIKKHYVK
;
A
#
# COMPACT_ATOMS: atom_id res chain seq x y z
N MET A 1 5.34 7.49 16.87
CA MET A 1 4.24 6.55 17.16
C MET A 1 4.81 5.40 17.98
N TYR A 2 4.38 5.19 19.22
CA TYR A 2 4.90 4.08 20.04
C TYR A 2 4.28 2.77 19.58
N LYS A 3 5.08 1.84 19.06
CA LYS A 3 4.64 0.47 18.75
C LYS A 3 4.55 -0.31 20.07
N GLU A 4 3.36 -0.80 20.42
CA GLU A 4 3.20 -1.80 21.47
C GLU A 4 3.96 -3.06 21.04
N THR A 5 5.07 -3.35 21.71
CA THR A 5 5.83 -4.59 21.45
C THR A 5 5.18 -5.74 22.20
N ASN A 6 5.19 -6.94 21.59
CA ASN A 6 4.66 -8.16 22.23
C ASN A 6 5.23 -8.36 23.65
N LYS A 7 6.51 -8.04 23.85
CA LYS A 7 7.16 -8.08 25.17
C LYS A 7 6.51 -7.13 26.18
N ARG A 8 6.20 -5.89 25.78
CA ARG A 8 5.57 -4.90 26.68
C ARG A 8 4.16 -5.32 27.07
N SER A 9 3.37 -5.82 26.13
CA SER A 9 2.01 -6.32 26.41
C SER A 9 2.03 -7.54 27.33
N ILE A 10 2.97 -8.47 27.13
CA ILE A 10 3.15 -9.63 28.03
C ILE A 10 3.52 -9.18 29.45
N VAL A 11 4.48 -8.27 29.60
CA VAL A 11 4.91 -7.77 30.92
C VAL A 11 3.79 -7.02 31.64
N LYS A 12 3.03 -6.18 30.93
CA LYS A 12 1.83 -5.52 31.49
C LYS A 12 0.79 -6.55 31.95
N GLY A 13 0.56 -7.60 31.17
CA GLY A 13 -0.37 -8.68 31.51
C GLY A 13 0.07 -9.46 32.75
N ILE A 14 1.35 -9.80 32.87
CA ILE A 14 1.90 -10.52 34.03
C ILE A 14 1.84 -9.66 35.30
N THR A 15 2.30 -8.41 35.21
CA THR A 15 2.34 -7.50 36.38
C THR A 15 0.95 -7.19 36.93
N TRP A 16 -0.03 -6.92 36.07
CA TRP A 16 -1.41 -6.72 36.50
C TRP A 16 -2.02 -7.98 37.13
N ARG A 17 -1.72 -9.17 36.58
CA ARG A 17 -2.21 -10.43 37.12
C ARG A 17 -1.65 -10.73 38.51
N LEU A 18 -0.36 -10.48 38.75
CA LEU A 18 0.22 -10.65 40.08
C LEU A 18 -0.49 -9.78 41.12
N VAL A 19 -0.75 -8.50 40.81
CA VAL A 19 -1.48 -7.58 41.70
C VAL A 19 -2.91 -8.09 41.96
N ALA A 20 -3.61 -8.53 40.92
CA ALA A 20 -4.98 -9.03 41.05
C ALA A 20 -5.04 -10.31 41.90
N THR A 21 -4.15 -11.28 41.66
CA THR A 21 -4.10 -12.54 42.40
C THR A 21 -3.72 -12.31 43.86
N THR A 22 -2.76 -11.44 44.15
CA THR A 22 -2.40 -11.07 45.53
C THR A 22 -3.58 -10.43 46.26
N THR A 23 -4.38 -9.60 45.58
CA THR A 23 -5.58 -8.99 46.17
C THR A 23 -6.61 -10.04 46.57
N THR A 24 -6.87 -11.03 45.70
CA THR A 24 -7.80 -12.14 46.03
C THR A 24 -7.28 -12.98 47.18
N ILE A 25 -5.99 -13.32 47.21
CA ILE A 25 -5.38 -14.07 48.31
C ILE A 25 -5.57 -13.31 49.63
N VAL A 26 -5.31 -12.00 49.65
CA VAL A 26 -5.48 -11.17 50.87
C VAL A 26 -6.94 -11.13 51.31
N ILE A 27 -7.90 -10.94 50.38
CA ILE A 27 -9.34 -10.93 50.71
C ILE A 27 -9.77 -12.27 51.29
N VAL A 28 -9.45 -13.39 50.63
CA VAL A 28 -9.84 -14.72 51.10
C VAL A 28 -9.18 -15.03 52.44
N TYR A 29 -7.93 -14.63 52.65
CA TYR A 29 -7.25 -14.81 53.93
C TYR A 29 -7.94 -14.02 55.06
N VAL A 30 -8.30 -12.75 54.84
CA VAL A 30 -8.99 -11.92 55.85
C VAL A 30 -10.34 -12.49 56.27
N PHE A 31 -11.10 -13.10 55.35
CA PHE A 31 -12.43 -13.64 55.65
C PHE A 31 -12.43 -15.03 56.27
N PHE A 32 -11.46 -15.87 55.94
CA PHE A 32 -11.45 -17.29 56.31
C PHE A 32 -10.31 -17.69 57.25
N ASP A 33 -9.36 -16.79 57.53
CA ASP A 33 -8.13 -16.99 58.32
C ASP A 33 -7.33 -18.26 57.92
N ARG A 34 -7.46 -18.62 56.64
CA ARG A 34 -6.93 -19.86 56.08
C ARG A 34 -6.12 -19.58 54.83
N LEU A 35 -4.80 -19.55 55.00
CA LEU A 35 -3.84 -19.24 53.95
C LEU A 35 -3.86 -20.27 52.81
N ASP A 36 -4.12 -21.54 53.13
CA ASP A 36 -4.24 -22.63 52.17
C ASP A 36 -5.43 -22.42 51.21
N LEU A 37 -6.60 -22.06 51.75
CA LEU A 37 -7.78 -21.71 50.95
C LEU A 37 -7.54 -20.46 50.10
N ALA A 38 -6.86 -19.45 50.65
CA ALA A 38 -6.55 -18.22 49.94
C ALA A 38 -5.63 -18.43 48.74
N ILE A 39 -4.55 -19.19 48.91
CA ILE A 39 -3.61 -19.52 47.83
C ILE A 39 -4.31 -20.37 46.75
N ALA A 40 -5.10 -21.38 47.15
CA ALA A 40 -5.84 -22.21 46.21
C ALA A 40 -6.86 -21.40 45.40
N ALA A 41 -7.61 -20.50 46.05
CA ALA A 41 -8.54 -19.60 45.38
C ALA A 41 -7.84 -18.68 44.37
N GLY A 42 -6.72 -18.06 44.76
CA GLY A 42 -5.93 -17.20 43.87
C GLY A 42 -5.36 -17.96 42.66
N ALA A 43 -4.89 -19.19 42.85
CA ALA A 43 -4.36 -20.03 41.76
C ALA A 43 -5.44 -20.46 40.76
N ILE A 44 -6.61 -20.89 41.26
CA ILE A 44 -7.77 -21.26 40.44
C ILE A 44 -8.27 -20.04 39.66
N GLU A 45 -8.45 -18.91 40.33
CA GLU A 45 -8.91 -17.67 39.71
C GLU A 45 -7.96 -17.22 38.59
N THR A 46 -6.65 -17.25 38.84
CA THR A 46 -5.64 -16.87 37.85
C THR A 46 -5.73 -17.76 36.62
N THR A 47 -5.77 -19.08 36.82
CA THR A 47 -5.84 -20.06 35.72
C THR A 47 -7.13 -19.87 34.91
N LEU A 48 -8.27 -19.71 35.59
CA LEU A 48 -9.57 -19.51 34.95
C LEU A 48 -9.60 -18.20 34.15
N LYS A 49 -9.11 -17.09 34.71
CA LYS A 49 -9.06 -15.79 34.03
C LYS A 49 -8.14 -15.81 32.80
N ILE A 50 -7.03 -16.56 32.85
CA ILE A 50 -6.18 -16.78 31.67
C ILE A 50 -6.98 -17.48 30.57
N GLY A 51 -7.63 -18.59 30.90
CA GLY A 51 -8.44 -19.36 29.95
C GLY A 51 -9.61 -18.54 29.38
N LEU A 52 -10.35 -17.83 30.22
CA LEU A 52 -11.46 -16.96 29.83
C LEU A 52 -10.99 -15.79 28.97
N PHE A 53 -9.87 -15.15 29.30
CA PHE A 53 -9.30 -14.08 28.47
C PHE A 53 -8.90 -14.60 27.09
N TRP A 54 -8.25 -15.76 27.02
CA TRP A 54 -7.87 -16.40 25.75
C TRP A 54 -9.09 -16.78 24.90
N LEU A 55 -10.15 -17.30 25.52
CA LEU A 55 -11.42 -17.58 24.85
C LEU A 55 -12.09 -16.29 24.35
N HIS A 56 -12.14 -15.27 25.20
CA HIS A 56 -12.67 -13.95 24.87
C HIS A 56 -11.90 -13.32 23.70
N GLU A 57 -10.56 -13.36 23.72
CA GLU A 57 -9.71 -12.86 22.64
C GLU A 57 -10.01 -13.60 21.32
N ARG A 58 -10.09 -14.94 21.34
CA ARG A 58 -10.49 -15.76 20.18
C ARG A 58 -11.88 -15.40 19.66
N ALA A 59 -12.84 -15.15 20.56
CA ALA A 59 -14.18 -14.72 20.19
C ALA A 59 -14.15 -13.32 19.57
N TRP A 60 -13.41 -12.39 20.18
CA TRP A 60 -13.29 -11.00 19.73
C TRP A 60 -12.53 -10.88 18.40
N PHE A 61 -11.59 -11.77 18.10
CA PHE A 61 -10.96 -11.86 16.78
C PHE A 61 -11.97 -12.14 15.66
N LYS A 62 -13.06 -12.87 15.95
CA LYS A 62 -14.16 -13.10 15.00
C LYS A 62 -15.12 -11.92 14.91
N VAL A 63 -15.19 -11.10 15.96
CA VAL A 63 -16.03 -9.89 15.99
C VAL A 63 -15.35 -8.77 15.21
N ARG A 64 -16.00 -8.31 14.13
CA ARG A 64 -15.50 -7.21 13.28
C ARG A 64 -15.99 -5.82 13.72
N TRP A 65 -16.78 -5.75 14.79
CA TRP A 65 -17.35 -4.51 15.31
C TRP A 65 -16.25 -3.50 15.69
N GLY A 66 -16.39 -2.26 15.21
CA GLY A 66 -15.42 -1.17 15.45
C GLY A 66 -14.21 -1.12 14.50
N LYS A 67 -13.97 -2.13 13.66
CA LYS A 67 -12.91 -2.09 12.64
C LYS A 67 -13.43 -1.42 11.37
N LYS A 68 -13.06 -0.16 11.12
CA LYS A 68 -13.24 0.47 9.80
C LYS A 68 -12.14 -0.04 8.87
N ARG A 69 -12.52 -0.80 7.84
CA ARG A 69 -11.60 -1.12 6.74
C ARG A 69 -11.47 0.12 5.85
N ILE A 70 -10.24 0.50 5.56
CA ILE A 70 -9.96 1.37 4.42
C ILE A 70 -10.16 0.50 3.19
N GLU A 71 -11.07 0.91 2.32
CA GLU A 71 -11.24 0.26 1.02
C GLU A 71 -9.94 0.48 0.22
N PRO A 72 -9.33 -0.59 -0.32
CA PRO A 72 -8.07 -0.48 -1.03
C PRO A 72 -8.25 0.35 -2.30
N PHE A 73 -7.20 1.05 -2.70
CA PHE A 73 -7.16 1.87 -3.91
C PHE A 73 -5.91 1.57 -4.73
N ASN A 74 -5.93 2.01 -5.99
CA ASN A 74 -4.77 1.93 -6.87
C ASN A 74 -4.43 3.33 -7.39
N LEU A 75 -3.24 3.82 -7.05
CA LEU A 75 -2.64 5.00 -7.67
C LEU A 75 -1.88 4.56 -8.92
N TRP A 76 -2.45 4.83 -10.09
CA TRP A 76 -1.85 4.45 -11.38
C TRP A 76 -1.18 5.65 -12.06
N PHE A 77 0.14 5.72 -11.99
CA PHE A 77 0.95 6.73 -12.66
C PHE A 77 1.17 6.36 -14.13
N THR A 78 0.81 7.28 -15.04
CA THR A 78 1.01 7.17 -16.49
C THR A 78 1.67 8.43 -17.05
N GLY A 79 2.38 8.30 -18.16
CA GLY A 79 3.15 9.39 -18.77
C GLY A 79 4.32 8.90 -19.60
N LEU A 80 4.90 9.78 -20.42
CA LEU A 80 6.06 9.49 -21.27
C LEU A 80 7.27 8.95 -20.48
N PRO A 81 8.14 8.10 -21.06
CA PRO A 81 9.43 7.78 -20.47
C PRO A 81 10.15 9.05 -19.98
N LEU A 82 10.79 9.00 -18.80
CA LEU A 82 11.46 10.16 -18.18
C LEU A 82 10.58 11.37 -17.84
N SER A 83 9.25 11.25 -17.86
CA SER A 83 8.34 12.33 -17.41
C SER A 83 8.37 12.62 -15.90
N GLY A 84 9.01 11.76 -15.08
CA GLY A 84 9.09 11.89 -13.62
C GLY A 84 8.21 10.92 -12.82
N LYS A 85 7.51 9.98 -13.48
CA LYS A 85 6.59 9.02 -12.83
C LYS A 85 7.17 8.31 -11.61
N THR A 86 8.27 7.57 -11.78
CA THR A 86 8.88 6.76 -10.70
C THR A 86 9.26 7.66 -9.52
N THR A 87 9.93 8.79 -9.79
CA THR A 87 10.35 9.75 -8.75
C THR A 87 9.18 10.29 -7.92
N ILE A 88 8.08 10.69 -8.56
CA ILE A 88 6.90 11.18 -7.85
C ILE A 88 6.18 10.02 -7.14
N ALA A 89 6.06 8.86 -7.79
CA ALA A 89 5.41 7.68 -7.21
C ALA A 89 6.14 7.18 -5.96
N ASP A 90 7.47 7.13 -5.97
CA ASP A 90 8.28 6.72 -4.82
C ASP A 90 8.09 7.69 -3.65
N LYS A 91 8.15 9.00 -3.92
CA LYS A 91 7.88 10.02 -2.89
C LYS A 91 6.46 9.91 -2.32
N VAL A 92 5.44 9.69 -3.17
CA VAL A 92 4.06 9.48 -2.73
C VAL A 92 3.94 8.21 -1.89
N TYR A 93 4.61 7.13 -2.29
CA TYR A 93 4.66 5.89 -1.53
C TYR A 93 5.26 6.12 -0.14
N ASP A 94 6.41 6.77 -0.04
CA ASP A 94 7.07 7.11 1.23
C ASP A 94 6.16 7.94 2.16
N GLU A 95 5.42 8.91 1.61
CA GLU A 95 4.51 9.74 2.41
C GLU A 95 3.23 8.99 2.85
N LEU A 96 2.74 8.05 2.04
CA LEU A 96 1.57 7.23 2.37
C LEU A 96 1.91 6.09 3.34
N GLU A 97 3.10 5.50 3.24
CA GLU A 97 3.59 4.45 4.15
C GLU A 97 3.63 4.93 5.61
N LYS A 98 3.93 6.22 5.83
CA LYS A 98 3.88 6.87 7.16
C LYS A 98 2.51 6.85 7.83
N ILE A 99 1.44 6.55 7.08
CA ILE A 99 0.05 6.52 7.58
C ILE A 99 -0.34 5.11 8.07
N ASP A 100 0.57 4.13 8.03
CA ASP A 100 0.38 2.77 8.54
C ASP A 100 -0.82 2.04 7.88
N ILE A 101 -0.99 2.26 6.57
CA ILE A 101 -1.96 1.54 5.74
C ILE A 101 -1.23 0.46 4.91
N PRO A 102 -1.83 -0.72 4.69
CA PRO A 102 -1.25 -1.70 3.78
C PRO A 102 -1.14 -1.13 2.35
N LEU A 103 0.09 -0.97 1.88
CA LEU A 103 0.43 -0.30 0.63
C LEU A 103 1.61 -1.00 -0.03
N GLU A 104 1.57 -1.18 -1.34
CA GLU A 104 2.66 -1.78 -2.12
C GLU A 104 3.07 -0.89 -3.30
N ARG A 105 4.38 -0.82 -3.55
CA ARG A 105 4.97 -0.08 -4.66
C ARG A 105 5.20 -1.02 -5.84
N ILE A 106 4.68 -0.66 -7.02
CA ILE A 106 4.81 -1.46 -8.24
C ILE A 106 5.39 -0.60 -9.38
N ASP A 107 6.67 -0.72 -9.68
CA ASP A 107 7.28 -0.06 -10.86
C ASP A 107 7.46 -1.06 -12.01
N SER A 108 7.30 -0.55 -13.23
CA SER A 108 7.60 -1.34 -14.42
C SER A 108 9.03 -1.87 -14.45
N LYS A 109 10.02 -1.21 -13.85
CA LYS A 109 11.40 -1.70 -13.83
C LYS A 109 11.57 -2.94 -12.96
N ASP A 110 10.85 -3.00 -11.83
CA ASP A 110 11.02 -4.06 -10.84
C ASP A 110 10.26 -5.33 -11.26
N ILE A 111 9.09 -5.17 -11.86
CA ILE A 111 8.22 -6.30 -12.22
C ILE A 111 8.51 -6.84 -13.61
N ARG A 112 9.05 -6.03 -14.53
CA ARG A 112 9.21 -6.46 -15.93
C ARG A 112 10.05 -7.74 -16.03
N ASP A 113 11.19 -7.81 -15.37
CA ASP A 113 12.06 -8.98 -15.42
C ASP A 113 11.48 -10.22 -14.69
N LEU A 114 10.47 -10.03 -13.84
CA LEU A 114 9.78 -11.12 -13.14
C LEU A 114 8.65 -11.75 -13.95
N ILE A 115 8.15 -11.05 -14.99
CA ILE A 115 7.05 -11.52 -15.82
C ILE A 115 7.62 -12.01 -17.16
N PRO A 116 7.52 -13.32 -17.49
CA PRO A 116 8.03 -13.83 -18.76
C PRO A 116 7.22 -13.32 -19.96
N ASP A 117 7.75 -13.48 -21.17
CA ASP A 117 7.07 -13.16 -22.44
C ASP A 117 6.60 -11.70 -22.54
N ILE A 118 7.53 -10.78 -22.27
CA ILE A 118 7.32 -9.33 -22.26
C ILE A 118 8.01 -8.67 -23.46
N GLY A 119 7.28 -8.46 -24.54
CA GLY A 119 7.74 -7.65 -25.66
C GLY A 119 7.43 -6.15 -25.51
N TYR A 120 7.76 -5.41 -26.56
CA TYR A 120 7.48 -3.97 -26.67
C TYR A 120 6.43 -3.65 -27.73
N GLU A 121 5.91 -4.67 -28.40
CA GLU A 121 4.77 -4.56 -29.31
C GLU A 121 3.49 -4.18 -28.54
N ARG A 122 2.53 -3.61 -29.26
CA ARG A 122 1.26 -3.16 -28.68
C ARG A 122 0.52 -4.28 -27.94
N GLU A 123 0.47 -5.47 -28.54
CA GLU A 123 -0.21 -6.63 -27.95
C GLU A 123 0.50 -7.12 -26.67
N ASP A 124 1.83 -7.17 -26.67
CA ASP A 124 2.63 -7.56 -25.51
C ASP A 124 2.44 -6.58 -24.35
N ARG A 125 2.45 -5.28 -24.65
CA ARG A 125 2.16 -4.23 -23.67
C ARG A 125 0.75 -4.39 -23.10
N ASN A 126 -0.25 -4.64 -23.94
CA ASN A 126 -1.63 -4.88 -23.49
C ASN A 126 -1.72 -6.13 -22.59
N ARG A 127 -1.07 -7.24 -22.97
CA ARG A 127 -1.02 -8.48 -22.18
C ARG A 127 -0.33 -8.26 -20.83
N HIS A 128 0.79 -7.55 -20.82
CA HIS A 128 1.50 -7.18 -19.61
C HIS A 128 0.60 -6.33 -18.69
N MET A 129 -0.12 -5.33 -19.21
CA MET A 129 -1.06 -4.53 -18.43
C MET A 129 -2.18 -5.37 -17.80
N HIS A 130 -2.74 -6.35 -18.52
CA HIS A 130 -3.73 -7.27 -17.92
C HIS A 130 -3.13 -8.11 -16.77
N ARG A 131 -1.89 -8.59 -16.91
CA ARG A 131 -1.20 -9.33 -15.83
C ARG A 131 -0.97 -8.44 -14.60
N ILE A 132 -0.56 -7.20 -14.80
CA ILE A 132 -0.43 -6.21 -13.71
C ILE A 132 -1.80 -5.91 -13.08
N GLY A 133 -2.85 -5.76 -13.87
CA GLY A 133 -4.21 -5.60 -13.36
C GLY A 133 -4.63 -6.75 -12.43
N ASN A 134 -4.39 -8.00 -12.83
CA ASN A 134 -4.67 -9.17 -12.01
C ASN A 134 -3.85 -9.21 -10.70
N LEU A 135 -2.58 -8.81 -10.76
CA LEU A 135 -1.74 -8.67 -9.56
C LEU A 135 -2.34 -7.64 -8.59
N ILE A 136 -2.71 -6.46 -9.10
CA ILE A 136 -3.34 -5.40 -8.29
C ILE A 136 -4.66 -5.89 -7.70
N CYS A 137 -5.52 -6.57 -8.48
CA CYS A 137 -6.75 -7.16 -7.97
C CYS A 137 -6.49 -8.14 -6.82
N THR A 138 -5.45 -8.97 -6.94
CA THR A 138 -5.05 -9.92 -5.90
C THR A 138 -4.62 -9.20 -4.62
N LEU A 139 -3.84 -8.13 -4.74
CA LEU A 139 -3.44 -7.28 -3.61
C LEU A 139 -4.65 -6.60 -2.96
N GLN A 140 -5.53 -6.02 -3.77
CA GLN A 140 -6.75 -5.38 -3.28
C GLN A 140 -7.70 -6.36 -2.57
N ASN A 141 -7.81 -7.60 -3.04
CA ASN A 141 -8.58 -8.64 -2.33
C ASN A 141 -8.00 -8.95 -0.94
N ASN A 142 -6.70 -8.72 -0.75
CA ASN A 142 -6.01 -8.79 0.54
C ASN A 142 -5.97 -7.44 1.29
N SER A 143 -6.77 -6.46 0.87
CA SER A 143 -6.85 -5.10 1.47
C SER A 143 -5.56 -4.29 1.37
N ILE A 144 -4.73 -4.58 0.37
CA ILE A 144 -3.51 -3.85 0.08
C ILE A 144 -3.79 -2.84 -1.03
N SER A 145 -3.47 -1.57 -0.77
CA SER A 145 -3.52 -0.51 -1.80
C SER A 145 -2.21 -0.51 -2.59
N THR A 146 -2.20 0.11 -3.78
CA THR A 146 -1.02 0.07 -4.66
C THR A 146 -0.63 1.45 -5.16
N VAL A 147 0.68 1.68 -5.30
CA VAL A 147 1.29 2.81 -6.02
C VAL A 147 2.02 2.25 -7.23
N ALA A 148 1.35 2.27 -8.39
CA ALA A 148 1.79 1.65 -9.62
C ALA A 148 2.30 2.69 -10.62
N SER A 149 3.46 2.46 -11.25
CA SER A 149 4.05 3.38 -12.23
C SER A 149 4.44 2.68 -13.53
N PHE A 150 3.72 3.02 -14.59
CA PHE A 150 3.90 2.42 -15.91
C PHE A 150 3.81 3.48 -16.99
N VAL A 151 4.54 3.31 -18.10
CA VAL A 151 4.35 4.21 -19.26
C VAL A 151 2.90 4.12 -19.74
N SER A 152 2.36 2.91 -19.87
CA SER A 152 0.96 2.64 -20.25
C SER A 152 0.46 3.55 -21.38
N PRO A 153 1.09 3.52 -22.58
CA PRO A 153 0.88 4.53 -23.62
C PRO A 153 -0.51 4.50 -24.23
N TYR A 154 -1.17 3.33 -24.25
CA TYR A 154 -2.47 3.17 -24.88
C TYR A 154 -3.63 3.41 -23.91
N LYS A 155 -4.64 4.12 -24.38
CA LYS A 155 -5.92 4.38 -23.70
C LYS A 155 -6.64 3.09 -23.37
N GLU A 156 -6.59 2.11 -24.26
CA GLU A 156 -7.19 0.79 -24.07
C GLU A 156 -6.64 0.11 -22.81
N SER A 157 -5.32 0.05 -22.63
CA SER A 157 -4.74 -0.63 -21.46
C SER A 157 -5.08 0.10 -20.17
N ARG A 158 -5.11 1.43 -20.17
CA ARG A 158 -5.52 2.22 -18.98
C ARG A 158 -7.01 2.04 -18.66
N ARG A 159 -7.86 1.90 -19.69
CA ARG A 159 -9.27 1.56 -19.53
C ARG A 159 -9.43 0.17 -18.92
N ALA A 160 -8.72 -0.83 -19.44
CA ALA A 160 -8.74 -2.19 -18.90
C ALA A 160 -8.34 -2.20 -17.42
N ILE A 161 -7.25 -1.51 -17.03
CA ILE A 161 -6.87 -1.39 -15.60
C ILE A 161 -8.00 -0.77 -14.78
N ARG A 162 -8.62 0.33 -15.24
CA ARG A 162 -9.74 0.98 -14.55
C ARG A 162 -10.95 0.04 -14.38
N ASP A 163 -11.22 -0.81 -15.36
CA ASP A 163 -12.33 -1.75 -15.33
C ASP A 163 -12.03 -2.98 -14.44
N MET A 164 -10.75 -3.34 -14.30
CA MET A 164 -10.30 -4.48 -13.49
C MET A 164 -10.19 -4.16 -12.00
N VAL A 165 -9.64 -3.00 -11.63
CA VAL A 165 -9.25 -2.69 -10.25
C VAL A 165 -10.25 -1.74 -9.57
N LYS A 166 -10.39 -1.86 -8.25
CA LYS A 166 -11.26 -1.00 -7.44
C LYS A 166 -10.57 0.32 -7.15
N ASN A 167 -11.35 1.41 -7.04
CA ASN A 167 -10.86 2.72 -6.61
C ASN A 167 -9.60 3.16 -7.37
N ASN A 168 -9.61 3.03 -8.70
CA ASN A 168 -8.48 3.38 -9.54
C ASN A 168 -8.36 4.89 -9.70
N VAL A 169 -7.22 5.45 -9.33
CA VAL A 169 -6.87 6.87 -9.45
C VAL A 169 -5.74 6.99 -10.45
N ILE A 170 -6.05 7.44 -11.66
CA ILE A 170 -5.07 7.69 -12.70
C ILE A 170 -4.39 9.04 -12.44
N VAL A 171 -3.09 8.98 -12.20
CA VAL A 171 -2.20 10.14 -12.09
C VAL A 171 -1.46 10.30 -13.41
N TYR A 172 -1.84 11.30 -14.19
CA TYR A 172 -1.14 11.65 -15.41
C TYR A 172 0.04 12.57 -15.11
N VAL A 173 1.24 12.05 -15.32
CA VAL A 173 2.49 12.81 -15.20
C VAL A 173 2.83 13.38 -16.57
N LYS A 174 2.35 14.60 -16.80
CA LYS A 174 2.49 15.36 -18.04
C LYS A 174 3.88 16.01 -18.10
N ALA A 175 4.53 15.79 -19.23
CA ALA A 175 5.73 16.47 -19.69
C ALA A 175 5.74 16.36 -21.21
N ASP A 176 6.20 17.39 -21.91
CA ASP A 176 6.41 17.27 -23.36
C ASP A 176 7.59 16.33 -23.70
N VAL A 177 7.64 15.89 -24.96
CA VAL A 177 8.68 14.97 -25.45
C VAL A 177 10.07 15.62 -25.35
N GLU A 178 10.18 16.92 -25.65
CA GLU A 178 11.46 17.63 -25.66
C GLU A 178 12.07 17.76 -24.25
N THR A 179 11.25 18.01 -23.24
CA THR A 179 11.62 17.98 -21.84
C THR A 179 12.04 16.57 -21.40
N CYS A 180 11.33 15.53 -21.85
CA CYS A 180 11.73 14.15 -21.56
C CYS A 180 13.07 13.79 -22.21
N LYS A 181 13.33 14.26 -23.44
CA LYS A 181 14.61 14.10 -24.15
C LYS A 181 15.74 14.86 -23.44
N SER A 182 15.51 16.09 -22.98
CA SER A 182 16.53 16.86 -22.25
C SER A 182 16.94 16.20 -20.93
N ARG A 183 16.03 15.41 -20.34
CA ARG A 183 16.24 14.60 -19.14
C ARG A 183 16.85 13.22 -19.41
N ASP A 184 17.31 12.92 -20.64
CA ASP A 184 17.75 11.57 -21.03
C ASP A 184 19.12 11.14 -20.45
N TYR A 185 19.24 11.11 -19.13
CA TYR A 185 20.44 10.67 -18.42
C TYR A 185 20.77 9.18 -18.64
N LYS A 186 19.84 8.39 -19.21
CA LYS A 186 20.03 6.97 -19.50
C LYS A 186 20.30 6.67 -20.98
N GLY A 187 20.24 7.69 -21.85
CA GLY A 187 20.38 7.53 -23.30
C GLY A 187 19.25 6.71 -23.94
N ALA A 188 18.08 6.59 -23.30
CA ALA A 188 16.96 5.82 -23.82
C ALA A 188 16.29 6.50 -25.03
N TYR A 189 16.13 7.82 -24.98
CA TYR A 189 15.63 8.60 -26.13
C TYR A 189 16.68 8.65 -27.24
N ALA A 190 17.97 8.80 -26.90
CA ALA A 190 19.05 8.77 -27.88
C ALA A 190 19.06 7.46 -28.68
N LYS A 191 18.94 6.32 -27.99
CA LYS A 191 18.85 4.98 -28.62
C LYS A 191 17.59 4.80 -29.46
N ALA A 192 16.45 5.30 -29.00
CA ALA A 192 15.21 5.27 -29.78
C ALA A 192 15.33 6.10 -31.07
N LEU A 193 15.92 7.30 -30.99
CA LEU A 193 16.17 8.15 -32.16
C LEU A 193 17.17 7.53 -33.15
N ALA A 194 18.13 6.76 -32.65
CA ALA A 194 19.07 5.98 -33.47
C ALA A 194 18.43 4.71 -34.10
N GLY A 195 17.17 4.39 -33.76
CA GLY A 195 16.47 3.21 -34.24
C GLY A 195 16.84 1.90 -33.54
N GLU A 196 17.62 1.96 -32.45
CA GLU A 196 17.99 0.79 -31.65
C GLU A 196 16.81 0.28 -30.82
N PHE A 197 15.95 1.19 -30.35
CA PHE A 197 14.70 0.85 -29.67
C PHE A 197 13.50 1.15 -30.57
N LYS A 198 12.75 0.10 -30.90
CA LYS A 198 11.50 0.20 -31.64
C LYS A 198 10.31 0.33 -30.69
N ASN A 199 9.22 0.90 -31.19
CA ASN A 199 7.97 1.15 -30.49
C ASN A 199 8.15 1.97 -29.20
N PHE A 200 8.98 3.02 -29.24
CA PHE A 200 9.29 3.88 -28.12
C PHE A 200 8.30 5.06 -28.01
N PRO A 201 7.52 5.16 -26.91
CA PRO A 201 6.50 6.21 -26.79
C PRO A 201 7.08 7.62 -26.81
N GLY A 202 6.59 8.45 -27.72
CA GLY A 202 7.05 9.82 -27.95
C GLY A 202 8.18 9.95 -28.96
N VAL A 203 8.61 8.87 -29.62
CA VAL A 203 9.57 8.90 -30.73
C VAL A 203 8.93 8.27 -31.98
N ASP A 204 8.80 6.95 -32.00
CA ASP A 204 8.25 6.16 -33.11
C ASP A 204 6.91 5.49 -32.76
N GLU A 205 6.46 5.60 -31.51
CA GLU A 205 5.14 5.18 -31.04
C GLU A 205 4.38 6.35 -30.40
N VAL A 206 3.06 6.40 -30.60
CA VAL A 206 2.21 7.48 -30.07
C VAL A 206 1.89 7.20 -28.59
N TYR A 207 2.10 8.21 -27.74
CA TYR A 207 1.55 8.22 -26.39
C TYR A 207 0.16 8.86 -26.41
N GLU A 208 -0.88 8.07 -26.18
CA GLU A 208 -2.24 8.57 -26.11
C GLU A 208 -2.45 9.23 -24.75
N GLU A 209 -2.61 10.56 -24.68
CA GLU A 209 -2.83 11.23 -23.40
C GLU A 209 -4.16 10.80 -22.72
N PRO A 210 -4.20 10.64 -21.39
CA PRO A 210 -5.41 10.26 -20.69
C PRO A 210 -6.44 11.40 -20.63
N GLN A 211 -7.55 11.25 -21.34
CA GLN A 211 -8.66 12.22 -21.36
C GLN A 211 -9.43 12.32 -20.02
N ARG A 212 -9.31 11.32 -19.15
CA ARG A 212 -10.01 11.24 -17.86
C ARG A 212 -9.04 10.76 -16.78
N ALA A 213 -8.08 11.61 -16.42
CA ALA A 213 -7.23 11.39 -15.26
C ALA A 213 -7.83 12.11 -14.04
N GLU A 214 -7.83 11.45 -12.88
CA GLU A 214 -8.26 12.03 -11.62
C GLU A 214 -7.29 13.12 -11.15
N ILE A 215 -5.99 12.96 -11.46
CA ILE A 215 -4.93 13.92 -11.13
C ILE A 215 -4.04 14.12 -12.35
N VAL A 216 -3.74 15.37 -12.69
CA VAL A 216 -2.76 15.72 -13.72
C VAL A 216 -1.66 16.54 -13.05
N ILE A 217 -0.41 16.11 -13.21
CA ILE A 217 0.78 16.80 -12.71
C ILE A 217 1.62 17.21 -13.92
N ASN A 218 1.81 18.52 -14.09
CA ASN A 218 2.77 19.04 -15.07
C ASN A 218 4.15 19.17 -14.43
N THR A 219 5.10 18.30 -14.82
CA THR A 219 6.44 18.27 -14.22
C THR A 219 7.39 19.33 -14.76
N GLU A 220 6.94 20.20 -15.65
CA GLU A 220 7.67 21.41 -16.07
C GLU A 220 7.47 22.57 -15.08
N THR A 221 6.35 22.56 -14.35
CA THR A 221 5.93 23.67 -13.46
C THR A 221 5.69 23.25 -12.02
N THR A 222 5.60 21.95 -11.76
CA THR A 222 5.34 21.40 -10.41
C THR A 222 6.57 20.65 -9.92
N SER A 223 7.05 20.99 -8.73
CA SER A 223 8.13 20.25 -8.07
C SER A 223 7.67 18.85 -7.62
N VAL A 224 8.63 17.96 -7.36
CA VAL A 224 8.33 16.60 -6.86
C VAL A 224 7.58 16.64 -5.52
N ASP A 225 8.00 17.50 -4.60
CA ASP A 225 7.37 17.62 -3.27
C ASP A 225 5.94 18.18 -3.36
N GLU A 226 5.70 19.18 -4.21
CA GLU A 226 4.35 19.71 -4.45
C GLU A 226 3.44 18.67 -5.09
N ALA A 227 3.93 17.96 -6.11
CA ALA A 227 3.18 16.90 -6.77
C ALA A 227 2.80 15.78 -5.78
N ALA A 228 3.75 15.33 -4.97
CA ALA A 228 3.51 14.31 -3.97
C ALA A 228 2.49 14.80 -2.91
N SER A 229 2.64 16.03 -2.42
CA SER A 229 1.72 16.63 -1.46
C SER A 229 0.28 16.70 -2.00
N LEU A 230 0.10 17.11 -3.26
CA LEU A 230 -1.21 17.15 -3.92
C LEU A 230 -1.86 15.76 -4.01
N ILE A 231 -1.10 14.75 -4.44
CA ILE A 231 -1.59 13.37 -4.59
C ILE A 231 -1.94 12.77 -3.22
N VAL A 232 -1.05 12.91 -2.23
CA VAL A 232 -1.28 12.42 -0.86
C VAL A 232 -2.51 13.08 -0.24
N LYS A 233 -2.68 14.39 -0.42
CA LYS A 233 -3.86 15.13 0.07
C LYS A 233 -5.15 14.61 -0.57
N TYR A 234 -5.14 14.34 -1.88
CA TYR A 234 -6.27 13.74 -2.58
C TYR A 234 -6.62 12.37 -1.97
N ILE A 235 -5.62 11.50 -1.81
CA ILE A 235 -5.84 10.14 -1.29
C ILE A 235 -6.35 10.15 0.15
N LYS A 236 -5.76 10.97 1.02
CA LYS A 236 -6.22 11.12 2.41
C LYS A 236 -7.69 11.55 2.48
N LYS A 237 -8.08 12.53 1.67
CA LYS A 237 -9.46 13.05 1.63
C LYS A 237 -10.48 12.01 1.16
N HIS A 238 -10.12 11.20 0.16
CA HIS A 238 -11.08 10.31 -0.51
C HIS A 238 -11.11 8.89 0.07
N TYR A 239 -9.99 8.38 0.59
CA TYR A 239 -9.88 6.97 0.97
C TYR A 239 -9.45 6.72 2.42
N VAL A 240 -8.69 7.62 3.06
CA VAL A 240 -8.06 7.39 4.39
C VAL A 240 -8.78 8.16 5.51
N LYS A 241 -10.12 8.16 5.52
CA LYS A 241 -10.95 8.92 6.48
C LYS A 241 -10.68 8.61 7.95
#